data_AF-A0A8T2YN82-F1
#
_entry.id   AF-A0A8T2YN82-F1
#
_cell.length_a   1.000
_cell.length_b   1.000
_cell.length_c   1.000
_cell.angle_alpha   90.00
_cell.angle_beta   90.00
_cell.angle_gamma   90.00
#
_symmetry.space_group_name_H-M   'P 1'
#
loop_
_entity.id
_entity.type
_entity.pdbx_description
1 polymer ?
#
loop_
_entity_poly.entity_id
_entity_poly.type
_entity_poly.pdbx_seq_one_letter_code
_entity_poly.pdbx_strand_id
1 'polypeptide(L)'
;TNDTIPFSYVEATGRGPSKWGQQLDPKWKACGDGKLQSPIDLLDQNVKVLYGQEDQLRRDYKPANATIISRGRDIMVAWKGDAGKISINGTDYNLQHSHWHVPAEHTFNFKKYDLELHIVHVNSLGETAVVGVLYKYGKPDPFLSK
;
A
#
# COMPACT_ATOMS: atom_id res chain seq x y z
N THR A 1 25.88 5.35 5.87
CA THR A 1 26.33 4.10 6.54
C THR A 1 25.71 2.93 5.81
N ASN A 2 26.42 1.81 5.68
CA ASN A 2 26.10 0.66 4.82
C ASN A 2 24.76 -0.03 5.18
N ASP A 3 23.61 0.57 4.85
CA ASP A 3 22.31 -0.10 4.97
C ASP A 3 22.10 -1.01 3.76
N THR A 4 22.69 -2.20 3.83
CA THR A 4 22.26 -3.31 2.98
C THR A 4 20.78 -3.54 3.22
N ILE A 5 19.93 -3.39 2.19
CA ILE A 5 18.51 -3.71 2.29
C ILE A 5 18.39 -5.14 2.83
N PRO A 6 17.73 -5.34 3.99
CA PRO A 6 17.76 -6.61 4.69
C PRO A 6 16.94 -7.70 3.98
N PHE A 7 16.18 -7.32 2.96
CA PHE A 7 15.37 -8.21 2.13
C PHE A 7 15.50 -7.88 0.64
N SER A 8 14.99 -8.77 -0.22
CA SER A 8 14.91 -8.59 -1.66
C SER A 8 13.52 -9.01 -2.18
N TYR A 9 13.16 -8.53 -3.36
CA TYR A 9 12.02 -9.05 -4.13
C TYR A 9 12.41 -10.20 -5.09
N VAL A 10 13.72 -10.49 -5.22
CA VAL A 10 14.22 -11.52 -6.13
C VAL A 10 14.47 -12.82 -5.37
N GLU A 11 13.70 -13.87 -5.67
CA GLU A 11 13.78 -15.18 -5.00
C GLU A 11 15.18 -15.81 -5.07
N ALA A 12 15.86 -15.69 -6.21
CA ALA A 12 17.20 -16.26 -6.43
C ALA A 12 18.27 -15.74 -5.45
N THR A 13 18.03 -14.63 -4.75
CA THR A 13 18.96 -14.08 -3.76
C THR A 13 18.95 -14.82 -2.42
N GLY A 14 18.01 -15.75 -2.21
CA GLY A 14 17.77 -16.37 -0.90
C GLY A 14 17.13 -15.42 0.12
N ARG A 15 16.88 -14.16 -0.26
CA ARG A 15 16.25 -13.12 0.57
C ARG A 15 14.94 -12.62 -0.03
N GLY A 16 14.35 -13.42 -0.93
CA GLY A 16 13.07 -13.13 -1.59
C GLY A 16 11.85 -13.27 -0.67
N PRO A 17 10.67 -12.84 -1.13
CA PRO A 17 9.43 -12.87 -0.36
C PRO A 17 9.13 -14.22 0.30
N SER A 18 9.40 -15.34 -0.39
CA SER A 18 9.20 -16.69 0.17
C SER A 18 10.01 -16.99 1.44
N LYS A 19 11.02 -16.17 1.76
CA LYS A 19 11.95 -16.34 2.89
C LYS A 19 11.84 -15.27 3.98
N TRP A 20 11.08 -14.20 3.76
CA TRP A 20 11.03 -13.05 4.68
C TRP A 20 10.68 -13.46 6.11
N GLY A 21 9.67 -14.31 6.30
CA GLY A 21 9.25 -14.76 7.64
C GLY A 21 9.98 -15.98 8.20
N GLN A 22 10.95 -16.55 7.48
CA GLN A 22 11.61 -17.80 7.88
C GLN A 22 13.03 -17.58 8.41
N GLN A 23 13.84 -16.78 7.70
CA GLN A 23 15.31 -16.82 7.84
C GLN A 23 15.99 -15.46 7.93
N LEU A 24 15.27 -14.35 7.73
CA LEU A 24 15.89 -13.02 7.64
C LEU A 24 15.92 -12.26 8.98
N ASP A 25 14.79 -12.18 9.67
CA ASP A 25 14.68 -11.52 10.97
C ASP A 25 13.59 -12.22 11.81
N PRO A 26 13.87 -12.62 13.06
CA PRO A 26 12.86 -13.20 13.97
C PRO A 26 11.59 -12.35 14.13
N LYS A 27 11.68 -11.01 13.98
CA LYS A 27 10.54 -10.08 14.06
C LYS A 27 9.62 -10.15 12.84
N TRP A 28 10.04 -10.79 11.75
CA TRP A 28 9.29 -10.84 10.49
C TRP A 28 8.46 -12.11 10.32
N LYS A 29 8.35 -12.93 11.37
CA LYS A 29 7.64 -14.22 11.34
C LYS A 29 6.26 -14.15 10.70
N ALA A 30 5.52 -13.06 10.96
CA ALA A 30 4.19 -12.82 10.41
C ALA A 30 4.14 -12.82 8.87
N CYS A 31 5.24 -12.46 8.17
CA CYS A 31 5.34 -12.55 6.71
C CYS A 31 5.28 -13.99 6.20
N GLY A 32 5.55 -14.99 7.05
CA GLY A 32 5.54 -16.41 6.70
C GLY A 32 4.38 -17.20 7.31
N ASP A 33 4.01 -16.93 8.57
CA ASP A 33 2.97 -17.68 9.28
C ASP A 33 1.65 -16.94 9.50
N GLY A 34 1.60 -15.66 9.14
CA GLY A 34 0.40 -14.83 9.20
C GLY A 34 -0.74 -15.39 8.34
N LYS A 35 -1.99 -15.22 8.81
CA LYS A 35 -3.19 -15.74 8.14
C LYS A 35 -4.00 -14.69 7.38
N LEU A 36 -3.64 -13.42 7.57
CA LEU A 36 -4.27 -12.26 6.95
C LEU A 36 -3.17 -11.38 6.34
N GLN A 37 -2.46 -11.94 5.36
CA GLN A 37 -1.41 -11.22 4.63
C GLN A 37 -1.98 -10.57 3.37
N SER A 38 -1.31 -9.51 2.93
CA SER A 38 -1.53 -8.85 1.65
C SER A 38 -0.27 -9.00 0.78
N PRO A 39 -0.39 -8.88 -0.56
CA PRO A 39 -1.63 -8.69 -1.33
C PRO A 39 -2.50 -9.95 -1.38
N ILE A 40 -3.72 -9.81 -1.91
CA ILE A 40 -4.63 -10.91 -2.25
C ILE A 40 -5.13 -10.81 -3.69
N ASP A 41 -5.70 -11.90 -4.19
CA ASP A 41 -6.51 -11.86 -5.41
C ASP A 41 -7.97 -11.52 -5.06
N LEU A 42 -8.49 -10.48 -5.70
CA LEU A 42 -9.86 -10.00 -5.54
C LEU A 42 -10.74 -10.68 -6.60
N LEU A 43 -11.44 -11.73 -6.18
CA LEU A 43 -12.31 -12.55 -7.02
C LEU A 43 -13.75 -12.03 -6.95
N ASP A 44 -14.32 -11.59 -8.08
CA ASP A 44 -15.68 -11.02 -8.12
C ASP A 44 -16.73 -11.97 -7.55
N GLN A 45 -16.58 -13.28 -7.82
CA GLN A 45 -17.47 -14.33 -7.31
C GLN A 45 -17.47 -14.49 -5.78
N ASN A 46 -16.43 -14.00 -5.09
CA ASN A 46 -16.26 -14.11 -3.64
C ASN A 46 -16.60 -12.81 -2.91
N VAL A 47 -16.94 -11.73 -3.63
CA VAL A 47 -17.27 -10.44 -3.02
C VAL A 47 -18.73 -10.44 -2.58
N LYS A 48 -18.96 -10.03 -1.34
CA LYS A 48 -20.30 -9.73 -0.82
C LYS A 48 -20.54 -8.23 -0.95
N VAL A 49 -21.50 -7.84 -1.79
CA VAL A 49 -21.95 -6.45 -1.88
C VAL A 49 -22.76 -6.10 -0.64
N LEU A 50 -22.35 -5.05 0.06
CA LEU A 50 -23.06 -4.49 1.21
C LEU A 50 -23.80 -3.24 0.75
N TYR A 51 -25.10 -3.16 1.00
CA TYR A 51 -25.94 -2.01 0.68
C TYR A 51 -26.26 -1.22 1.96
N GLY A 52 -26.22 0.11 1.92
CA GLY A 52 -26.70 0.98 3.01
C GLY A 52 -25.65 1.41 4.05
N GLN A 53 -24.39 1.03 3.88
CA GLN A 53 -23.27 1.79 4.48
C GLN A 53 -22.93 2.95 3.53
N GLU A 54 -22.20 3.97 3.98
CA GLU A 54 -21.78 5.08 3.11
C GLU A 54 -21.19 4.52 1.80
N ASP A 55 -21.94 4.61 0.70
CA ASP A 55 -21.63 3.92 -0.56
C ASP A 55 -20.32 4.42 -1.20
N GLN A 56 -19.70 5.45 -0.62
CA GLN A 56 -18.48 6.06 -1.10
C GLN A 56 -17.50 6.29 0.05
N LEU A 57 -16.23 5.96 -0.21
CA LEU A 57 -15.13 6.31 0.67
C LEU A 57 -15.06 7.84 0.87
N ARG A 58 -15.31 8.30 2.09
CA ARG A 58 -15.16 9.71 2.48
C ARG A 58 -13.69 10.09 2.56
N ARG A 59 -13.30 11.05 1.71
CA ARG A 59 -11.94 11.59 1.60
C ARG A 59 -12.03 13.09 1.76
N ASP A 60 -11.22 13.62 2.66
CA ASP A 60 -11.05 15.05 2.89
C ASP A 60 -9.55 15.36 2.84
N TYR A 61 -8.98 15.28 1.63
CA TYR A 61 -7.57 15.57 1.38
C TYR A 61 -7.37 17.04 1.08
N LYS A 62 -6.22 17.57 1.48
CA LYS A 62 -5.83 18.95 1.19
C LYS A 62 -4.37 19.04 0.77
N PRO A 63 -4.01 20.06 -0.03
CA PRO A 63 -2.61 20.30 -0.39
C PRO A 63 -1.76 20.51 0.87
N ALA A 64 -0.62 19.82 0.93
CA ALA A 64 0.35 19.96 1.99
C ALA A 64 1.75 19.71 1.45
N ASN A 65 2.76 20.25 2.13
CA ASN A 65 4.15 20.02 1.77
C ASN A 65 4.49 18.54 1.89
N ALA A 66 5.20 18.01 0.90
CA ALA A 66 5.62 16.62 0.88
C ALA A 66 7.07 16.50 0.43
N THR A 67 7.64 15.30 0.56
CA THR A 67 8.97 14.98 0.08
C THR A 67 8.95 13.62 -0.61
N ILE A 68 9.59 13.57 -1.77
CA ILE A 68 9.78 12.32 -2.51
C ILE A 68 11.05 11.67 -1.98
N ILE A 69 10.95 10.39 -1.60
CA ILE A 69 12.02 9.62 -0.98
C ILE A 69 12.16 8.31 -1.75
N SER A 70 13.36 8.04 -2.27
CA SER A 70 13.71 6.70 -2.76
C SER A 70 14.22 5.87 -1.59
N ARG A 71 13.54 4.77 -1.27
CA ARG A 71 13.90 3.87 -0.16
C ARG A 71 14.67 2.64 -0.62
N GLY A 72 15.10 2.61 -1.88
CA GLY A 72 15.76 1.46 -2.53
C GLY A 72 14.82 0.28 -2.86
N ARG A 73 13.65 0.21 -2.24
CA ARG A 73 12.59 -0.79 -2.49
C ARG A 73 11.36 -0.23 -3.20
N ASP A 74 11.11 1.07 -3.01
CA ASP A 74 10.02 1.82 -3.63
C ASP A 74 10.35 3.31 -3.66
N ILE A 75 9.49 4.06 -4.35
CA ILE A 75 9.44 5.52 -4.30
C ILE A 75 8.26 5.89 -3.39
N MET A 76 8.48 6.81 -2.47
CA MET A 76 7.50 7.23 -1.47
C MET A 76 7.33 8.74 -1.50
N VAL A 77 6.08 9.22 -1.43
CA VAL A 77 5.75 10.60 -1.09
C VAL A 77 5.36 10.65 0.38
N ALA A 78 6.12 11.38 1.19
CA ALA A 78 5.85 11.59 2.61
C ALA A 78 5.38 13.02 2.87
N TRP A 79 4.19 13.18 3.46
CA TRP A 79 3.66 14.50 3.81
C TRP A 79 4.27 15.00 5.13
N LYS A 80 4.62 16.29 5.17
CA LYS A 80 5.30 16.96 6.31
C LYS A 80 4.35 17.74 7.22
N GLY A 81 3.05 17.56 7.05
CA GLY A 81 2.00 18.24 7.80
C GLY A 81 0.65 17.59 7.52
N ASP A 82 -0.41 18.29 7.89
CA ASP A 82 -1.77 17.79 7.69
C ASP A 82 -2.17 17.83 6.21
N ALA A 83 -2.13 16.65 5.55
CA ALA A 83 -2.56 16.43 4.18
C ALA A 83 -4.04 15.99 4.08
N GLY A 84 -4.77 16.04 5.20
CA GLY A 84 -6.13 15.57 5.30
C GLY A 84 -6.22 14.08 5.64
N LYS A 85 -7.39 13.50 5.37
CA LYS A 85 -7.78 12.20 5.94
C LYS A 85 -8.79 11.44 5.10
N ILE A 86 -8.99 10.19 5.49
CA ILE A 86 -10.19 9.40 5.16
C ILE A 86 -10.99 9.11 6.43
N SER A 87 -12.29 8.91 6.27
CA SER A 87 -13.17 8.52 7.37
C SER A 87 -13.83 7.18 7.06
N ILE A 88 -13.72 6.21 7.99
CA ILE A 88 -14.31 4.87 7.88
C ILE A 88 -15.12 4.62 9.14
N ASN A 89 -16.44 4.45 9.01
CA ASN A 89 -17.36 4.21 10.13
C ASN A 89 -17.20 5.22 11.29
N GLY A 90 -17.05 6.50 10.96
CA GLY A 90 -16.86 7.58 11.94
C GLY A 90 -15.45 7.67 12.54
N THR A 91 -14.52 6.79 12.14
CA THR A 91 -13.11 6.83 12.56
C THR A 91 -12.27 7.51 11.50
N ASP A 92 -11.52 8.53 11.91
CA ASP A 92 -10.63 9.28 11.03
C ASP A 92 -9.23 8.67 10.96
N TYR A 93 -8.70 8.54 9.74
CA TYR A 93 -7.34 8.10 9.47
C TYR A 93 -6.61 9.18 8.66
N ASN A 94 -5.60 9.79 9.27
CA ASN A 94 -4.84 10.88 8.69
C ASN A 94 -3.84 10.36 7.66
N LEU A 95 -3.76 11.01 6.50
CA LEU A 95 -2.83 10.68 5.42
C LEU A 95 -1.38 10.87 5.87
N GLN A 96 -0.56 9.81 5.76
CA GLN A 96 0.84 9.82 6.17
C GLN A 96 1.78 9.87 4.97
N HIS A 97 1.68 8.87 4.11
CA HIS A 97 2.55 8.72 2.96
C HIS A 97 1.87 7.87 1.88
N SER A 98 2.42 7.92 0.67
CA SER A 98 2.03 7.04 -0.41
C SER A 98 3.26 6.45 -1.08
N HIS A 99 3.13 5.26 -1.64
CA HIS A 99 4.22 4.58 -2.32
C HIS A 99 3.71 3.71 -3.46
N TRP A 100 4.57 3.41 -4.41
CA TRP A 100 4.22 2.66 -5.61
C TRP A 100 4.88 1.29 -5.67
N HIS A 101 4.16 0.35 -6.25
CA HIS A 101 4.64 -0.98 -6.61
C HIS A 101 4.50 -1.21 -8.11
N VAL A 102 5.57 -1.73 -8.72
CA VAL A 102 5.60 -2.11 -10.14
C VAL A 102 6.10 -3.55 -10.25
N PRO A 103 5.32 -4.47 -10.84
CA PRO A 103 3.91 -4.32 -11.22
C PRO A 103 2.99 -4.21 -9.97
N ALA A 104 1.67 -4.12 -10.18
CA ALA A 104 0.72 -4.16 -9.06
C ALA A 104 0.89 -5.44 -8.20
N GLU A 105 0.69 -5.28 -6.90
CA GLU A 105 0.74 -6.37 -5.92
C GLU A 105 -0.59 -7.13 -5.90
N HIS A 106 -1.72 -6.42 -5.79
CA HIS A 106 -3.06 -7.00 -5.86
C HIS A 106 -3.42 -7.45 -7.29
N THR A 107 -4.22 -8.49 -7.38
CA THR A 107 -4.80 -8.96 -8.64
C THR A 107 -6.32 -8.93 -8.56
N PHE A 108 -6.98 -8.84 -9.71
CA PHE A 108 -8.44 -8.94 -9.81
C PHE A 108 -8.78 -10.05 -10.80
N ASN A 109 -9.48 -11.09 -10.34
CA ASN A 109 -9.73 -12.29 -11.13
C ASN A 109 -8.43 -12.84 -11.76
N PHE A 110 -7.38 -12.99 -10.95
CA PHE A 110 -6.03 -13.41 -11.35
C PHE A 110 -5.30 -12.47 -12.33
N LYS A 111 -5.89 -11.33 -12.68
CA LYS A 111 -5.27 -10.34 -13.58
C LYS A 111 -4.45 -9.33 -12.79
N LYS A 112 -3.19 -9.19 -13.19
CA LYS A 112 -2.27 -8.18 -12.66
C LYS A 112 -2.35 -6.87 -13.46
N TYR A 113 -2.18 -5.76 -12.76
CA TYR A 113 -2.16 -4.40 -13.29
C TYR A 113 -0.73 -3.85 -13.40
N ASP A 114 -0.55 -2.78 -14.17
CA ASP A 114 0.77 -2.28 -14.55
C ASP A 114 1.49 -1.58 -13.39
N LEU A 115 0.73 -0.95 -12.49
CA LEU A 115 1.22 -0.20 -11.34
C LEU A 115 0.15 -0.19 -10.23
N GLU A 116 0.58 -0.12 -8.97
CA GLU A 116 -0.29 0.07 -7.81
C GLU A 116 0.24 1.18 -6.90
N LEU A 117 -0.62 2.11 -6.52
CA LEU A 117 -0.35 3.14 -5.52
C LEU A 117 -1.02 2.74 -4.21
N HIS A 118 -0.23 2.68 -3.15
CA HIS A 118 -0.72 2.54 -1.78
C HIS A 118 -0.71 3.89 -1.09
N ILE A 119 -1.89 4.36 -0.68
CA ILE A 119 -2.08 5.59 0.08
C ILE A 119 -2.33 5.20 1.55
N VAL A 120 -1.35 5.47 2.42
CA VAL A 120 -1.31 4.98 3.80
C VAL A 120 -1.80 6.04 4.77
N HIS A 121 -2.74 5.64 5.63
CA HIS A 121 -3.38 6.48 6.62
C HIS A 121 -3.28 5.83 8.00
N VAL A 122 -3.18 6.65 9.05
CA VAL A 122 -3.08 6.18 10.43
C VAL A 122 -4.03 6.99 11.31
N ASN A 123 -4.77 6.32 12.19
CA ASN A 123 -5.68 6.98 13.14
C ASN A 123 -4.96 7.38 14.45
N SER A 124 -5.68 8.00 15.38
CA SER A 124 -5.13 8.44 16.67
C SER A 124 -4.66 7.31 17.60
N LEU A 125 -5.09 6.07 17.35
CA LEU A 125 -4.67 4.87 18.08
C LEU A 125 -3.48 4.15 17.44
N GLY A 126 -3.01 4.63 16.28
CA GLY A 126 -1.92 3.99 15.52
C GLY A 126 -2.38 2.88 14.58
N GLU A 127 -3.68 2.68 14.40
CA GLU A 127 -4.22 1.70 13.45
C GLU A 127 -4.11 2.22 12.02
N THR A 128 -3.83 1.32 11.08
CA THR A 128 -3.51 1.66 9.69
C THR A 128 -4.66 1.31 8.75
N ALA A 129 -4.96 2.22 7.82
CA ALA A 129 -5.83 1.97 6.67
C ALA A 129 -5.09 2.34 5.36
N VAL A 130 -5.16 1.46 4.37
CA VAL A 130 -4.51 1.67 3.06
C VAL A 130 -5.57 1.73 1.96
N VAL A 131 -5.50 2.76 1.13
CA VAL A 131 -6.29 2.85 -0.10
C VAL A 131 -5.38 2.47 -1.27
N GLY A 132 -5.74 1.39 -1.97
CA GLY A 132 -5.06 0.96 -3.20
C GLY A 132 -5.67 1.59 -4.44
N VAL A 133 -4.82 2.11 -5.34
CA VAL A 133 -5.21 2.58 -6.68
C VAL A 133 -4.43 1.78 -7.72
N LEU A 134 -5.16 1.12 -8.61
CA LEU A 134 -4.56 0.30 -9.68
C LEU A 134 -4.53 1.05 -11.00
N TYR A 135 -3.45 0.81 -11.74
CA TYR A 135 -3.14 1.51 -12.98
C TYR A 135 -3.08 0.56 -14.16
N LYS A 136 -3.47 1.10 -15.31
CA LYS A 136 -3.25 0.49 -16.63
C LYS A 136 -2.60 1.54 -17.51
N TYR A 137 -1.71 1.16 -18.42
CA TYR A 137 -1.12 2.10 -19.36
C TYR A 137 -2.20 2.89 -20.12
N GLY A 138 -1.95 4.19 -20.29
CA GLY A 138 -2.92 5.11 -20.86
C GLY A 138 -2.49 6.57 -20.70
N LYS A 139 -3.46 7.44 -20.43
CA LYS A 139 -3.20 8.87 -20.20
C LYS A 139 -2.33 9.06 -18.95
N PRO A 140 -1.43 10.06 -18.92
CA PRO A 140 -0.65 10.38 -17.73
C PRO A 140 -1.52 10.65 -16.52
N ASP A 141 -1.12 10.14 -15.35
CA ASP A 141 -1.73 10.50 -14.07
C ASP A 141 -1.29 11.94 -13.70
N PRO A 142 -2.21 12.89 -13.48
CA PRO A 142 -1.88 14.25 -13.06
C PRO A 142 -1.09 14.34 -11.75
N PHE A 143 -1.23 13.38 -10.84
CA PHE A 143 -0.45 13.30 -9.61
C PHE A 143 1.03 12.97 -9.88
N LEU A 144 1.29 12.04 -10.81
CA LEU A 144 2.64 11.66 -11.22
C LEU A 144 3.31 12.67 -12.16
N SER A 145 2.51 13.56 -12.76
CA SER A 145 2.98 14.51 -13.78
C SER A 145 3.36 15.88 -13.21
N LYS A 146 3.38 16.05 -11.88
CA LYS A 146 3.80 17.28 -11.20
C LYS A 146 5.26 17.25 -10.83
#